data_AF-A0A7Y2DRL2-F1
#
_entry.id   AF-A0A7Y2DRL2-F1
#
_cell.length_a   1.000
_cell.length_b   1.000
_cell.length_c   1.000
_cell.angle_alpha   90.00
_cell.angle_beta   90.00
_cell.angle_gamma   90.00
#
_symmetry.space_group_name_H-M   'P 1'
#
loop_
_entity.id
_entity.type
_entity.pdbx_description
1 polymer ?
#
loop_
_entity_poly.entity_id
_entity_poly.type
_entity_poly.pdbx_seq_one_letter_code
_entity_poly.pdbx_strand_id
1 'polypeptide(L)'
;MAGFELNRRVLIQGMHGTGKSTHIEQVAARLEWPVLRINLDGHLTRMDLVGRDAIVVDDGQATTRFVEGLLPWAIQRPVAVVFDEYDAGRPDVMFVIQRLLERDGKFTLLDENRVITPHPCFRIFATANTVGLGDGSGLYRGTQV
;
A
#
# COMPACT_ATOMS: atom_id res chain seq x y z
N MET A 1 10.38 -10.73 -12.91
CA MET A 1 11.38 -10.62 -11.81
C MET A 1 11.76 -9.17 -11.48
N ALA A 2 11.64 -8.21 -12.41
CA ALA A 2 12.04 -6.81 -12.20
C ALA A 2 11.51 -6.14 -10.90
N GLY A 3 10.34 -6.52 -10.41
CA GLY A 3 9.83 -6.04 -9.11
C GLY A 3 10.73 -6.44 -7.94
N PHE A 4 10.94 -7.74 -7.73
CA PHE A 4 11.76 -8.26 -6.63
C PHE A 4 13.26 -7.96 -6.80
N GLU A 5 13.80 -8.15 -8.00
CA GLU A 5 15.24 -8.04 -8.25
C GLU A 5 15.70 -6.58 -8.32
N LEU A 6 14.95 -5.73 -9.03
CA LEU A 6 15.36 -4.36 -9.35
C LEU A 6 14.59 -3.30 -8.57
N ASN A 7 13.79 -3.70 -7.56
CA ASN A 7 12.92 -2.81 -6.78
C ASN A 7 12.01 -1.92 -7.64
N ARG A 8 11.60 -2.42 -8.82
CA ARG A 8 10.65 -1.69 -9.68
C ARG A 8 9.28 -1.71 -9.02
N ARG A 9 8.58 -0.56 -9.05
CA ARG A 9 7.16 -0.49 -8.70
C ARG A 9 6.38 -1.20 -9.79
N VAL A 10 5.62 -2.24 -9.43
CA VAL A 10 4.90 -3.08 -10.40
C VAL A 10 3.41 -3.00 -10.15
N LEU A 11 2.65 -2.61 -11.17
CA LEU A 11 1.19 -2.71 -11.23
C LEU A 11 0.83 -3.87 -12.15
N ILE A 12 0.02 -4.81 -11.67
CA ILE A 12 -0.54 -5.90 -12.46
C ILE A 12 -2.04 -5.63 -12.62
N GLN A 13 -2.46 -5.45 -13.86
CA GLN A 13 -3.84 -5.10 -14.20
C GLN A 13 -4.50 -6.23 -14.99
N GLY A 14 -5.78 -6.47 -14.73
CA GLY A 14 -6.56 -7.46 -15.46
C GLY A 14 -7.86 -7.78 -14.74
N MET A 15 -8.74 -8.55 -15.38
CA MET A 15 -10.07 -8.89 -14.84
C MET A 15 -10.00 -9.55 -13.45
N HIS A 16 -11.10 -9.46 -12.69
CA HIS A 16 -11.23 -10.17 -11.42
C HIS A 16 -11.04 -11.69 -11.63
N GLY A 17 -10.49 -12.37 -10.62
CA GLY A 17 -10.32 -13.84 -10.68
C GLY A 17 -9.20 -14.35 -11.59
N THR A 18 -8.44 -13.48 -12.26
CA THR A 18 -7.29 -13.88 -13.13
C THR A 18 -6.02 -14.25 -12.36
N GLY A 19 -6.06 -14.26 -11.01
CA GLY A 19 -4.94 -14.71 -10.18
C GLY A 19 -3.79 -13.71 -10.04
N LYS A 20 -4.02 -12.40 -10.26
CA LYS A 20 -2.98 -11.35 -10.21
C LYS A 20 -2.22 -11.31 -8.88
N SER A 21 -2.96 -11.23 -7.76
CA SER A 21 -2.38 -11.17 -6.42
C SER A 21 -1.66 -12.48 -6.10
N THR A 22 -2.30 -13.62 -6.42
CA THR A 22 -1.72 -14.96 -6.27
C THR A 22 -0.44 -15.14 -7.08
N HIS A 23 -0.35 -14.55 -8.28
CA HIS A 23 0.87 -14.61 -9.09
C HIS A 23 2.06 -13.95 -8.35
N ILE A 24 1.84 -12.78 -7.74
CA ILE A 24 2.87 -12.11 -6.94
C ILE A 24 3.25 -12.95 -5.71
N GLU A 25 2.25 -13.44 -4.97
CA GLU A 25 2.45 -14.28 -3.77
C GLU A 25 3.23 -15.57 -4.11
N GLN A 26 2.93 -16.20 -5.24
CA GLN A 26 3.61 -17.42 -5.70
C GLN A 26 5.06 -17.19 -6.12
N VAL A 27 5.37 -16.02 -6.68
CA VAL A 27 6.75 -15.62 -6.97
C VAL A 27 7.49 -15.33 -5.67
N ALA A 28 6.87 -14.57 -4.75
CA ALA A 28 7.44 -14.26 -3.45
C ALA A 28 7.75 -15.52 -2.63
N ALA A 29 6.83 -16.48 -2.60
CA ALA A 29 7.01 -17.76 -1.91
C ALA A 29 8.20 -18.56 -2.44
N ARG A 30 8.43 -18.55 -3.76
CA ARG A 30 9.59 -19.21 -4.39
C ARG A 30 10.93 -18.51 -4.08
N LEU A 31 10.87 -17.22 -3.74
CA LEU A 31 12.02 -16.41 -3.35
C LEU A 31 12.20 -16.31 -1.83
N GLU A 32 11.35 -16.99 -1.06
CA GLU A 32 11.26 -16.85 0.40
C GLU A 32 11.10 -15.40 0.87
N TRP A 33 10.43 -14.58 0.06
CA TRP A 33 10.21 -13.16 0.35
C TRP A 33 8.89 -12.99 1.11
N PRO A 34 8.89 -12.46 2.35
CA PRO A 34 7.67 -12.19 3.09
C PRO A 34 6.74 -11.23 2.33
N VAL A 35 5.44 -11.48 2.40
CA VAL A 35 4.42 -10.64 1.75
C VAL A 35 3.44 -10.08 2.77
N LEU A 36 3.18 -8.78 2.68
CA LEU A 36 2.06 -8.11 3.34
C LEU A 36 1.06 -7.68 2.27
N ARG A 37 -0.11 -8.32 2.23
CA ARG A 37 -1.20 -7.92 1.35
C ARG A 37 -2.11 -6.93 2.07
N ILE A 38 -2.40 -5.81 1.42
CA ILE A 38 -3.26 -4.74 1.91
C ILE A 38 -4.41 -4.60 0.91
N ASN A 39 -5.64 -4.91 1.34
CA ASN A 39 -6.81 -4.74 0.48
C ASN A 39 -7.32 -3.29 0.55
N LEU A 40 -7.62 -2.69 -0.60
CA LEU A 40 -8.07 -1.30 -0.70
C LEU A 40 -9.59 -1.17 -0.94
N ASP A 41 -10.36 -2.16 -0.47
CA ASP A 41 -11.83 -2.33 -0.59
C ASP A 41 -12.71 -1.25 0.09
N GLY A 42 -12.13 -0.10 0.45
CA GLY A 42 -12.84 1.04 1.05
C GLY A 42 -12.96 1.01 2.57
N HIS A 43 -12.72 -0.11 3.25
CA HIS A 43 -12.73 -0.18 4.71
C HIS A 43 -11.45 0.35 5.35
N LEU A 44 -10.32 0.24 4.64
CA LEU A 44 -9.03 0.71 5.11
C LEU A 44 -9.03 2.24 5.28
N THR A 45 -8.61 2.71 6.45
CA THR A 45 -8.49 4.14 6.73
C THR A 45 -7.03 4.60 6.65
N ARG A 46 -6.83 5.92 6.58
CA ARG A 46 -5.51 6.53 6.72
C ARG A 46 -4.81 6.12 8.01
N MET A 47 -5.54 6.02 9.13
CA MET A 47 -4.97 5.63 10.43
C MET A 47 -4.49 4.19 10.46
N ASP A 48 -5.17 3.27 9.77
CA ASP A 48 -4.71 1.88 9.67
C ASP A 48 -3.40 1.79 8.88
N LEU A 49 -3.24 2.64 7.87
CA LEU A 49 -2.09 2.65 7.00
C LEU A 49 -0.87 3.37 7.61
N VAL A 50 -1.09 4.53 8.23
CA VAL A 50 -0.04 5.40 8.79
C VAL A 50 0.21 5.12 10.26
N GLY A 51 -0.84 4.87 11.04
CA GLY A 51 -0.79 4.80 12.49
C GLY A 51 -1.65 5.87 13.15
N ARG A 52 -1.75 5.79 14.47
CA ARG A 52 -2.52 6.71 15.31
C ARG A 52 -1.98 6.71 16.73
N ASP A 53 -2.24 7.79 17.46
CA ASP A 53 -2.08 7.77 18.90
C ASP A 53 -3.14 6.88 19.54
N ALA A 54 -2.68 6.00 20.43
CA ALA A 54 -3.55 5.15 21.23
C ALA A 54 -3.13 5.20 22.69
N ILE A 55 -4.12 5.05 23.58
CA ILE A 55 -3.85 4.85 24.99
C ILE A 55 -3.40 3.40 25.16
N VAL A 56 -2.18 3.22 25.63
CA VAL A 56 -1.62 1.93 26.01
C VAL A 56 -1.40 1.90 27.51
N VAL A 57 -1.72 0.77 28.13
CA VAL A 57 -1.43 0.55 29.56
C VAL A 57 -0.02 0.02 29.66
N ASP A 58 0.85 0.77 30.30
CA ASP A 58 2.21 0.34 30.64
C ASP A 58 2.38 0.44 32.16
N ASP A 59 2.75 -0.66 32.79
CA ASP A 59 2.88 -0.80 34.25
C ASP A 59 1.66 -0.26 35.05
N GLY A 60 0.45 -0.54 34.56
CA GLY A 60 -0.80 -0.10 35.19
C GLY A 60 -1.16 1.38 34.98
N GLN A 61 -0.33 2.15 34.26
CA GLN A 61 -0.59 3.55 33.93
C GLN A 61 -1.03 3.70 32.47
N ALA A 62 -2.07 4.50 32.24
CA ALA A 62 -2.52 4.87 30.91
C ALA A 62 -1.56 5.92 30.32
N THR A 63 -0.82 5.54 29.27
CA THR A 63 0.07 6.43 28.54
C THR A 63 -0.35 6.52 27.08
N THR A 64 -0.31 7.72 26.49
CA THR A 64 -0.55 7.89 25.05
C THR A 64 0.73 7.55 24.30
N ARG A 65 0.64 6.61 23.36
CA ARG A 65 1.76 6.29 22.45
C ARG A 65 1.26 6.20 21.02
N PHE A 66 2.12 6.63 20.10
CA PHE A 66 1.91 6.39 18.69
C PHE A 66 2.03 4.89 18.40
N VAL A 67 0.99 4.32 17.80
CA VAL A 67 0.96 2.95 17.31
C VAL A 67 1.11 2.99 15.80
N GLU A 68 2.20 2.39 15.30
CA GLU A 68 2.49 2.31 13.87
C GLU A 68 1.38 1.59 13.09
N GLY A 69 1.01 2.16 11.96
CA GLY A 69 0.15 1.50 10.97
C GLY A 69 0.92 0.51 10.10
N LEU A 70 0.22 -0.03 9.11
CA LEU A 70 0.76 -1.05 8.19
C LEU A 70 2.01 -0.58 7.44
N LEU A 71 2.07 0.67 6.97
CA LEU A 71 3.21 1.15 6.17
C LEU A 71 4.47 1.42 6.97
N PRO A 72 4.47 2.18 8.08
CA PRO A 72 5.68 2.32 8.89
C PRO A 72 6.26 0.97 9.31
N TRP A 73 5.38 0.02 9.65
CA TRP A 73 5.80 -1.33 9.99
C TRP A 73 6.46 -2.03 8.78
N ALA A 74 5.81 -2.00 7.60
CA ALA A 74 6.30 -2.72 6.43
C ALA A 74 7.57 -2.10 5.83
N ILE A 75 7.64 -0.77 5.73
CA ILE A 75 8.75 -0.04 5.09
C ILE A 75 10.09 -0.35 5.76
N GLN A 76 10.09 -0.61 7.07
CA GLN A 76 11.29 -0.89 7.87
C GLN A 76 11.74 -2.36 7.79
N ARG A 77 11.05 -3.22 7.03
CA ARG A 77 11.27 -4.69 7.03
C ARG A 77 11.56 -5.23 5.63
N PRO A 78 12.23 -6.40 5.50
CA PRO A 78 12.47 -7.07 4.23
C PRO A 78 11.19 -7.74 3.71
N VAL A 79 10.17 -6.95 3.38
CA VAL A 79 8.83 -7.42 2.98
C VAL A 79 8.41 -6.83 1.64
N ALA A 80 7.62 -7.57 0.88
CA ALA A 80 6.89 -7.05 -0.27
C ALA A 80 5.47 -6.66 0.17
N VAL A 81 5.09 -5.41 -0.06
CA VAL A 81 3.71 -4.96 0.09
C VAL A 81 2.98 -5.13 -1.23
N VAL A 82 1.80 -5.75 -1.18
CA VAL A 82 0.89 -5.88 -2.30
C VAL A 82 -0.38 -5.08 -1.99
N PHE A 83 -0.56 -3.95 -2.66
CA PHE A 83 -1.82 -3.20 -2.63
C PHE A 83 -2.81 -3.84 -3.58
N ASP A 84 -3.81 -4.52 -3.05
CA ASP A 84 -4.86 -5.14 -3.85
C ASP A 84 -6.04 -4.21 -4.06
N GLU A 85 -6.72 -4.38 -5.20
CA GLU A 85 -7.85 -3.55 -5.62
C GLU A 85 -7.50 -2.05 -5.60
N TYR A 86 -6.33 -1.71 -6.15
CA TYR A 86 -5.78 -0.35 -6.13
C TYR A 86 -6.75 0.73 -6.65
N ASP A 87 -7.65 0.35 -7.55
CA ASP A 87 -8.70 1.18 -8.12
C ASP A 87 -9.89 1.45 -7.17
N ALA A 88 -10.07 0.65 -6.12
CA ALA A 88 -11.10 0.85 -5.09
C ALA A 88 -10.65 1.75 -3.93
N GLY A 89 -9.36 2.09 -3.87
CA GLY A 89 -8.77 2.82 -2.75
C GLY A 89 -9.35 4.21 -2.55
N ARG A 90 -9.64 4.55 -1.28
CA ARG A 90 -10.14 5.86 -0.89
C ARG A 90 -9.11 6.97 -1.15
N PRO A 91 -9.51 8.17 -1.58
CA PRO A 91 -8.57 9.25 -1.92
C PRO A 91 -7.53 9.58 -0.83
N ASP A 92 -7.94 9.59 0.44
CA ASP A 92 -7.07 9.88 1.58
C ASP A 92 -6.00 8.80 1.83
N VAL A 93 -6.32 7.55 1.53
CA VAL A 93 -5.41 6.40 1.57
C VAL A 93 -4.47 6.43 0.35
N MET A 94 -5.01 6.68 -0.84
CA MET A 94 -4.22 6.77 -2.07
C MET A 94 -3.17 7.87 -2.01
N PHE A 95 -3.47 8.99 -1.37
CA PHE A 95 -2.50 10.06 -1.14
C PHE A 95 -1.29 9.59 -0.34
N VAL A 96 -1.48 8.77 0.69
CA VAL A 96 -0.38 8.18 1.48
C VAL A 96 0.48 7.25 0.61
N ILE A 97 -0.16 6.40 -0.20
CA ILE A 97 0.55 5.48 -1.09
C ILE A 97 1.33 6.26 -2.15
N GLN A 98 0.74 7.31 -2.72
CA GLN A 98 1.41 8.17 -3.69
C GLN A 98 2.67 8.81 -3.09
N ARG A 99 2.61 9.32 -1.86
CA ARG A 99 3.78 9.86 -1.15
C ARG A 99 4.91 8.83 -1.01
N LEU A 100 4.58 7.57 -0.75
CA LEU A 100 5.56 6.48 -0.71
C LEU A 100 6.19 6.18 -2.08
N LEU A 101 5.50 6.48 -3.18
CA LEU A 101 5.98 6.29 -4.54
C LEU A 101 6.81 7.47 -5.07
N GLU A 102 6.85 8.61 -4.36
CA GLU A 102 7.67 9.78 -4.73
C GLU A 102 9.17 9.49 -4.61
N ARG A 103 10.01 10.40 -5.16
CA ARG A 103 11.47 10.22 -5.22
C ARG A 103 12.06 9.95 -3.82
N ASP A 104 12.99 9.00 -3.77
CA ASP A 104 13.65 8.41 -2.61
C ASP A 104 12.81 7.47 -1.73
N GLY A 105 11.49 7.39 -1.93
CA GLY A 105 10.60 6.47 -1.22
C GLY A 105 10.59 6.65 0.31
N LYS A 106 11.15 7.75 0.82
CA LYS A 106 11.17 8.07 2.24
C LYS A 106 9.77 8.34 2.73
N PHE A 107 9.42 7.75 3.87
CA PHE A 107 8.09 7.88 4.44
C PHE A 107 8.15 8.77 5.67
N THR A 108 7.64 9.98 5.55
CA THR A 108 7.62 10.95 6.64
C THR A 108 6.34 10.78 7.46
N LEU A 109 6.51 10.41 8.73
CA LEU A 109 5.49 10.51 9.75
C LEU A 109 5.51 11.95 10.29
N LEU A 110 4.58 12.77 9.81
CA LEU A 110 4.50 14.19 10.15
C LEU A 110 4.25 14.40 11.65
N ASP A 111 3.34 13.60 12.23
CA ASP A 111 2.95 13.74 13.63
C ASP A 111 4.12 13.41 14.59
N GLU A 112 4.99 12.49 14.19
CA GLU A 112 6.18 12.06 14.95
C GLU A 112 7.45 12.84 14.57
N ASN A 113 7.37 13.77 13.59
CA ASN A 113 8.51 14.41 12.95
C ASN A 113 9.64 13.41 12.57
N ARG A 114 9.23 12.23 12.08
CA ARG A 114 10.12 11.08 11.86
C ARG A 114 10.16 10.70 10.39
N VAL A 115 11.36 10.53 9.84
CA VAL A 115 11.56 10.07 8.46
C VAL A 115 12.00 8.62 8.47
N ILE A 116 11.20 7.76 7.84
CA ILE A 116 11.51 6.34 7.70
C ILE A 116 12.17 6.10 6.33
N THR A 117 13.35 5.50 6.34
CA THR A 117 14.02 5.04 5.13
C THR A 117 13.60 3.60 4.81
N PRO A 118 13.16 3.30 3.58
CA PRO A 118 12.81 1.94 3.21
C PRO A 118 13.97 0.96 3.38
N HIS A 119 13.65 -0.21 3.92
CA HIS A 119 14.57 -1.34 3.96
C HIS A 119 15.04 -1.68 2.52
N PRO A 120 16.32 -2.05 2.29
CA PRO A 120 16.82 -2.37 0.96
C PRO A 120 16.04 -3.49 0.24
N CYS A 121 15.44 -4.41 1.01
CA CYS A 121 14.55 -5.48 0.55
C CYS A 121 13.05 -5.15 0.68
N PHE A 122 12.67 -3.89 0.88
CA PHE A 122 11.27 -3.48 0.79
C PHE A 122 10.84 -3.43 -0.67
N ARG A 123 9.68 -4.01 -1.01
CA ARG A 123 9.13 -4.03 -2.38
C ARG A 123 7.69 -3.57 -2.37
N ILE A 124 7.26 -2.95 -3.48
CA ILE A 124 5.88 -2.50 -3.66
C ILE A 124 5.34 -3.08 -4.95
N PHE A 125 4.20 -3.75 -4.82
CA PHE A 125 3.37 -4.24 -5.90
C PHE A 125 1.95 -3.71 -5.73
N ALA A 126 1.22 -3.62 -6.83
CA ALA A 126 -0.20 -3.31 -6.82
C ALA A 126 -0.95 -4.18 -7.83
N THR A 127 -2.21 -4.47 -7.55
CA THR A 127 -3.13 -5.14 -8.45
C THR A 127 -4.37 -4.28 -8.66
N ALA A 128 -4.84 -4.19 -9.90
CA ALA A 128 -6.04 -3.42 -10.25
C ALA A 128 -6.95 -4.23 -11.18
N ASN A 129 -8.26 -4.03 -11.05
CA ASN A 129 -9.26 -4.75 -11.82
C ASN A 129 -9.70 -4.00 -13.09
N THR A 130 -9.56 -2.68 -13.10
CA THR A 130 -10.00 -1.83 -14.21
C THR A 130 -8.99 -1.80 -15.35
N VAL A 131 -9.41 -2.27 -16.53
CA VAL A 131 -8.73 -1.98 -17.81
C VAL A 131 -9.25 -0.67 -18.37
N GLY A 132 -9.16 0.44 -17.62
CA GLY A 132 -9.52 1.76 -18.14
C GLY A 132 -10.86 1.84 -18.89
N LEU A 133 -11.89 1.14 -18.44
CA LEU A 133 -13.28 1.42 -18.86
C LEU A 133 -13.95 2.14 -17.71
N GLY A 134 -13.69 3.45 -17.66
CA GLY A 134 -14.82 4.32 -17.42
C GLY A 134 -15.84 4.02 -18.51
N ASP A 135 -17.05 3.68 -18.07
CA ASP A 135 -18.28 3.70 -18.87
C ASP A 135 -18.62 2.45 -19.71
N GLY A 136 -19.41 1.56 -19.11
CA GLY A 136 -20.37 0.73 -19.86
C GLY A 136 -21.77 1.37 -19.97
N SER A 137 -21.94 2.62 -19.53
CA SER A 137 -23.24 3.30 -19.38
C SER A 137 -23.45 4.55 -20.23
N GLY A 138 -22.46 5.03 -21.00
CA GLY A 138 -22.56 6.25 -21.80
C GLY A 138 -22.85 7.53 -21.00
N LEU A 139 -22.27 7.70 -19.81
CA LEU A 139 -22.52 8.80 -18.88
C LEU A 139 -21.28 9.63 -18.51
N TYR A 140 -20.31 9.81 -19.41
CA TYR A 140 -19.42 10.97 -19.35
C TYR A 140 -20.02 12.18 -20.09
N ARG A 141 -20.77 13.01 -19.37
CA ARG A 141 -20.96 14.43 -19.72
C ARG A 141 -19.74 15.20 -19.21
N GLY A 142 -18.79 15.51 -20.10
CA GLY A 142 -17.60 16.24 -19.68
C GLY A 142 -16.63 16.67 -20.79
N THR A 143 -17.07 16.80 -22.03
CA THR A 143 -16.29 17.48 -23.08
C THR A 143 -17.16 18.57 -23.68
N GLN A 144 -16.88 19.83 -23.34
CA GLN A 144 -17.20 20.93 -24.25
C GLN A 144 -15.98 21.11 -25.15
N VAL A 145 -16.28 21.13 -26.45
CA VAL A 145 -15.40 21.57 -27.55
C VAL A 145 -14.87 22.97 -27.31
#